data_AF-A0A367KY39-F1
#
_entry.id   AF-A0A367KY39-F1
#
_cell.length_a   1.000
_cell.length_b   1.000
_cell.length_c   1.000
_cell.angle_alpha   90.00
_cell.angle_beta   90.00
_cell.angle_gamma   90.00
#
_symmetry.space_group_name_H-M   'P 1'
#
loop_
_entity.id
_entity.type
_entity.pdbx_description
1 polymer ?
#
loop_
_entity_poly.entity_id
_entity_poly.type
_entity_poly.pdbx_seq_one_letter_code
_entity_poly.pdbx_strand_id
1 'polypeptide(L)'
;MDELIIIGKRYQRTLEQQMDGWMDFFLNLDIFTKGTSSFGKRHTKTHTLCRRCGNRSFHKQKKTCAQCGYPAAKTRSFNWSEKGKRRKTTGTGRMAHLKDVQRRFKNGFREGTQAKKQATA
;
A
#
# COMPACT_ATOMS: atom_id res chain seq x y z
N MET A 1 -73.52 -8.96 -25.32
CA MET A 1 -72.60 -9.80 -24.54
C MET A 1 -71.33 -8.99 -24.29
N ASP A 2 -71.51 -7.78 -23.77
CA ASP A 2 -70.52 -6.70 -23.87
C ASP A 2 -70.07 -6.15 -22.52
N GLU A 3 -70.74 -6.55 -21.43
CA GLU A 3 -70.40 -6.16 -20.05
C GLU A 3 -69.36 -7.11 -19.41
N LEU A 4 -69.30 -8.37 -19.86
CA LEU A 4 -68.36 -9.37 -19.31
C LEU A 4 -66.93 -9.24 -19.85
N ILE A 5 -66.71 -8.47 -20.92
CA ILE A 5 -65.38 -8.24 -21.51
C ILE A 5 -64.62 -7.13 -20.77
N ILE A 6 -65.32 -6.21 -20.10
CA ILE A 6 -64.72 -5.08 -19.37
C ILE A 6 -64.23 -5.51 -17.97
N ILE A 7 -64.90 -6.46 -17.31
CA ILE A 7 -64.53 -6.96 -15.98
C ILE A 7 -63.26 -7.83 -16.02
N GLY A 8 -63.06 -8.62 -17.09
CA GLY A 8 -61.86 -9.46 -17.26
C GLY A 8 -60.57 -8.65 -17.48
N LYS A 9 -60.63 -7.53 -18.19
CA LYS A 9 -59.45 -6.67 -18.46
C LYS A 9 -59.01 -5.82 -17.27
N ARG A 10 -59.86 -5.68 -16.24
CA ARG A 10 -59.52 -4.98 -14.98
C ARG A 10 -58.85 -5.91 -13.97
N TYR A 11 -59.13 -7.22 -14.04
CA TYR A 11 -58.55 -8.24 -13.14
C TYR A 11 -57.13 -8.67 -13.55
N GLN A 12 -56.78 -8.57 -14.83
CA GLN A 12 -55.42 -8.83 -15.31
C GLN A 12 -54.42 -7.69 -15.00
N ARG A 13 -54.90 -6.44 -14.88
CA ARG A 13 -54.03 -5.28 -14.62
C ARG A 13 -53.58 -5.17 -13.16
N THR A 14 -54.33 -5.78 -12.22
CA THR A 14 -54.01 -5.77 -10.78
C THR A 14 -53.00 -6.85 -10.37
N LEU A 15 -52.82 -7.89 -11.19
CA LEU A 15 -51.81 -8.94 -10.96
C LEU A 15 -50.43 -8.58 -11.54
N GLU A 16 -50.38 -7.83 -12.65
CA GLU A 16 -49.10 -7.26 -13.16
C GLU A 16 -48.50 -6.23 -12.18
N GLN A 17 -49.33 -5.37 -11.56
CA GLN A 17 -48.86 -4.37 -10.59
C GLN A 17 -48.24 -4.96 -9.30
N GLN A 18 -48.50 -6.24 -8.98
CA GLN A 18 -47.95 -6.89 -7.78
C GLN A 18 -46.59 -7.58 -8.05
N MET A 19 -46.22 -7.81 -9.31
CA MET A 19 -44.89 -8.34 -9.68
C MET A 19 -43.89 -7.25 -10.06
N ASP A 20 -44.35 -6.07 -10.47
CA ASP A 20 -43.47 -4.93 -10.78
C ASP A 20 -42.95 -4.24 -9.50
N GLY A 21 -43.71 -4.26 -8.40
CA GLY A 21 -43.24 -3.76 -7.09
C GLY A 21 -42.21 -4.67 -6.40
N TRP A 22 -42.19 -5.96 -6.71
CA TRP A 22 -41.17 -6.91 -6.22
C TRP A 22 -39.89 -6.86 -7.05
N MET A 23 -39.97 -6.51 -8.34
CA MET A 23 -38.79 -6.26 -9.16
C MET A 23 -38.13 -4.91 -8.84
N ASP A 24 -38.87 -3.88 -8.42
CA ASP A 24 -38.26 -2.62 -7.92
C ASP A 24 -37.72 -2.73 -6.48
N PHE A 25 -38.23 -3.64 -5.66
CA PHE A 25 -37.64 -3.97 -4.35
C PHE A 25 -36.37 -4.84 -4.50
N PHE A 26 -36.27 -5.63 -5.57
CA PHE A 26 -35.07 -6.39 -5.93
C PHE A 26 -34.07 -5.61 -6.81
N LEU A 27 -34.47 -4.54 -7.50
CA LEU A 27 -33.62 -3.70 -8.35
C LEU A 27 -33.21 -2.35 -7.73
N ASN A 28 -33.51 -2.11 -6.45
CA ASN A 28 -32.98 -0.97 -5.68
C ASN A 28 -31.96 -1.37 -4.59
N LEU A 29 -31.20 -2.44 -4.80
CA LEU A 29 -30.12 -2.81 -3.87
C LEU A 29 -28.81 -3.22 -4.56
N ASP A 30 -28.47 -2.58 -5.67
CA ASP A 30 -27.09 -2.58 -6.14
C ASP A 30 -26.65 -1.17 -6.54
N ILE A 31 -26.57 -0.31 -5.51
CA ILE A 31 -25.55 0.74 -5.46
C ILE A 31 -24.19 0.04 -5.32
N PHE A 32 -23.79 -0.75 -6.32
CA PHE A 32 -22.41 -1.18 -6.52
C PHE A 32 -21.64 0.00 -7.14
N THR A 33 -21.76 1.18 -6.53
CA THR A 33 -21.11 2.38 -7.04
C THR A 33 -19.61 2.27 -6.72
N LYS A 34 -18.84 1.95 -7.77
CA LYS A 34 -17.37 1.85 -7.75
C LYS A 34 -16.78 3.25 -7.57
N GLY A 35 -16.87 3.79 -6.36
CA GLY A 35 -16.49 5.18 -6.13
C GLY A 35 -16.77 5.62 -4.70
N THR A 36 -17.40 6.78 -4.57
CA THR A 36 -17.63 7.52 -3.32
C THR A 36 -18.22 6.67 -2.20
N SER A 37 -19.29 5.91 -2.45
CA SER A 37 -19.92 5.03 -1.47
C SER A 37 -18.95 3.97 -0.90
N SER A 38 -18.09 3.41 -1.75
CA SER A 38 -17.11 2.39 -1.38
C SER A 38 -15.95 2.93 -0.54
N PHE A 39 -15.60 4.23 -0.69
CA PHE A 39 -14.49 4.84 0.06
C PHE A 39 -14.81 4.97 1.54
N GLY A 40 -16.07 5.24 1.90
CA GLY A 40 -16.51 5.35 3.31
C GLY A 40 -16.25 4.07 4.12
N LYS A 41 -16.23 2.91 3.48
CA LYS A 41 -16.02 1.60 4.12
C LYS A 41 -14.54 1.23 4.34
N ARG A 42 -13.56 2.07 3.93
CA ARG A 42 -12.11 1.73 3.94
C ARG A 42 -11.38 2.04 5.26
N HIS A 43 -11.92 1.55 6.38
CA HIS A 43 -11.32 1.73 7.71
C HIS A 43 -10.19 0.72 8.01
N THR A 44 -10.21 -0.47 7.42
CA THR A 44 -9.17 -1.49 7.60
C THR A 44 -7.88 -1.12 6.88
N LYS A 45 -6.73 -1.36 7.53
CA LYS A 45 -5.40 -1.05 6.98
C LYS A 45 -4.61 -2.32 6.70
N THR A 46 -4.30 -2.56 5.44
CA THR A 46 -3.47 -3.68 4.95
C THR A 46 -1.99 -3.47 5.24
N HIS A 47 -1.51 -2.22 5.15
CA HIS A 47 -0.09 -1.87 5.30
C HIS A 47 0.22 -1.07 6.58
N THR A 48 1.30 -1.44 7.27
CA THR A 48 1.89 -0.73 8.42
C THR A 48 3.36 -0.37 8.17
N LEU A 49 3.94 0.38 9.11
CA LEU A 49 5.36 0.72 9.12
C LEU A 49 6.21 -0.56 9.22
N CYS A 50 7.25 -0.64 8.38
CA CYS A 50 8.20 -1.74 8.38
C CYS A 50 9.42 -1.39 9.22
N ARG A 51 9.81 -2.27 10.17
CA ARG A 51 10.96 -2.07 11.05
C ARG A 51 12.28 -1.82 10.32
N ARG A 52 12.55 -2.52 9.21
CA ARG A 52 13.80 -2.35 8.44
C ARG A 52 13.88 -1.03 7.66
N CYS A 53 12.81 -0.63 6.97
CA CYS A 53 12.88 0.47 6.00
C CYS A 53 12.10 1.73 6.39
N GLY A 54 11.42 1.74 7.55
CA GLY A 54 10.63 2.87 8.03
C GLY A 54 9.36 3.20 7.21
N ASN A 55 9.25 2.70 5.98
CA ASN A 55 8.11 2.96 5.10
C ASN A 55 6.86 2.15 5.50
N ARG A 56 5.67 2.72 5.25
CA ARG A 56 4.35 2.06 5.40
C ARG A 56 4.12 1.08 4.26
N SER A 57 4.84 -0.04 4.27
CA SER A 57 4.80 -1.06 3.21
C SER A 57 4.74 -2.48 3.74
N PHE A 58 4.68 -2.67 5.05
CA PHE A 58 4.56 -4.01 5.65
C PHE A 58 3.12 -4.50 5.57
N HIS A 59 2.88 -5.59 4.85
CA HIS A 59 1.55 -6.16 4.69
C HIS A 59 1.20 -7.04 5.90
N LYS A 60 0.14 -6.70 6.64
CA LYS A 60 -0.21 -7.38 7.91
C LYS A 60 -0.60 -8.84 7.75
N GLN A 61 -1.37 -9.19 6.72
CA GLN A 61 -1.82 -10.56 6.50
C GLN A 61 -0.69 -11.43 5.92
N LYS A 62 -0.12 -11.03 4.79
CA LYS A 62 1.00 -11.72 4.11
C LYS A 62 2.35 -11.63 4.82
N LYS A 63 2.43 -10.93 5.95
CA LYS A 63 3.64 -10.72 6.79
C LYS A 63 4.90 -10.33 5.99
N THR A 64 4.75 -9.60 4.88
CA THR A 64 5.85 -9.26 3.98
C THR A 64 5.86 -7.78 3.64
N CYS A 65 7.05 -7.18 3.57
CA CYS A 65 7.22 -5.79 3.20
C CYS A 65 7.37 -5.64 1.68
N ALA A 66 6.44 -4.90 1.07
CA ALA A 66 6.48 -4.60 -0.36
C ALA A 66 7.69 -3.74 -0.75
N GLN A 67 8.32 -3.00 0.17
CA GLN A 67 9.45 -2.13 -0.16
C GLN A 67 10.80 -2.85 -0.07
N CYS A 68 11.10 -3.45 1.09
CA CYS A 68 12.42 -4.04 1.36
C CYS A 68 12.43 -5.57 1.42
N GLY A 69 11.27 -6.23 1.37
CA GLY A 69 11.18 -7.69 1.43
C GLY A 69 11.26 -8.30 2.84
N TYR A 70 11.30 -7.50 3.91
CA TYR A 70 11.24 -8.01 5.29
C TYR A 70 10.06 -8.99 5.46
N PRO A 71 10.25 -10.21 6.01
CA PRO A 71 11.37 -10.69 6.83
C PRO A 71 12.60 -11.25 6.09
N ALA A 72 12.59 -11.34 4.75
CA ALA A 72 13.71 -11.94 4.01
C ALA A 72 15.06 -11.31 4.37
N ALA A 73 16.12 -12.12 4.41
CA ALA A 73 17.46 -11.65 4.78
C ALA A 73 17.98 -10.59 3.80
N LYS A 74 17.85 -10.86 2.49
CA LYS A 74 18.25 -9.94 1.43
C LYS A 74 17.23 -8.80 1.26
N THR A 75 17.73 -7.59 1.05
CA THR A 75 16.89 -6.46 0.66
C THR A 75 16.37 -6.64 -0.77
N ARG A 76 15.05 -6.51 -0.94
CA ARG A 76 14.38 -6.62 -2.24
C ARG A 76 14.85 -5.53 -3.21
N SER A 77 15.37 -5.95 -4.37
CA SER A 77 15.80 -5.09 -5.48
C SER A 77 15.44 -5.75 -6.82
N PHE A 78 15.01 -4.95 -7.81
CA PHE A 78 14.75 -5.44 -9.18
C PHE A 78 15.57 -4.68 -10.19
N ASN A 79 16.03 -5.39 -11.23
CA ASN A 79 16.82 -4.80 -12.31
C ASN A 79 16.02 -3.84 -13.18
N TRP A 80 14.73 -4.10 -13.37
CA TRP A 80 13.82 -3.22 -14.09
C TRP A 80 13.48 -1.91 -13.35
N SER A 81 13.83 -1.78 -12.06
CA SER A 81 13.56 -0.57 -11.26
C SER A 81 14.84 0.17 -10.90
N GLU A 82 15.43 0.87 -11.87
CA GLU A 82 16.69 1.59 -11.69
C GLU A 82 16.58 2.70 -10.63
N LYS A 83 15.54 3.54 -10.71
CA LYS A 83 15.25 4.57 -9.69
C LYS A 83 15.03 3.96 -8.31
N GLY A 84 14.45 2.75 -8.25
CA GLY A 84 14.25 2.01 -7.01
C GLY A 84 15.57 1.61 -6.35
N LYS A 85 16.55 1.16 -7.14
CA LYS A 85 17.91 0.85 -6.67
C LYS A 85 18.62 2.11 -6.17
N ARG A 86 18.58 3.21 -6.95
CA ARG A 86 19.26 4.48 -6.61
C ARG A 86 18.81 5.08 -5.26
N ARG A 87 17.57 4.84 -4.83
CA ARG A 87 17.07 5.34 -3.54
C ARG A 87 17.57 4.55 -2.32
N LYS A 88 18.20 3.38 -2.52
CA LYS A 88 18.59 2.44 -1.45
C LYS A 88 20.06 2.03 -1.49
N THR A 89 20.81 2.51 -2.48
CA THR A 89 22.23 2.19 -2.62
C THR A 89 23.06 2.78 -1.47
N THR A 90 24.24 2.20 -1.26
CA THR A 90 25.29 2.77 -0.41
C THR A 90 25.51 4.24 -0.75
N GLY A 91 25.71 5.08 0.26
CA GLY A 91 25.79 6.55 0.09
C GLY A 91 24.51 7.31 0.44
N THR A 92 23.35 6.67 0.42
CA THR A 92 22.06 7.36 0.68
C THR A 92 21.81 7.67 2.16
N GLY A 93 22.47 6.95 3.09
CA GLY A 93 22.31 7.10 4.53
C GLY A 93 23.53 7.74 5.21
N ARG A 94 23.55 7.72 6.55
CA ARG A 94 24.59 8.38 7.38
C ARG A 94 26.01 7.82 7.24
N MET A 95 26.19 6.67 6.58
CA MET A 95 27.49 6.00 6.34
C MET A 95 28.46 6.04 7.54
N ALA A 96 28.00 5.70 8.75
CA ALA A 96 28.76 5.90 9.99
C ALA A 96 30.17 5.29 9.95
N HIS A 97 30.32 4.10 9.37
CA HIS A 97 31.62 3.45 9.21
C HIS A 97 32.35 3.92 7.94
N LEU A 98 31.73 3.76 6.77
CA LEU A 98 32.38 3.99 5.47
C LEU A 98 32.88 5.42 5.27
N LYS A 99 32.25 6.42 5.89
CA LYS A 99 32.71 7.82 5.81
C LYS A 99 34.12 8.02 6.37
N ASP A 100 34.46 7.27 7.42
CA ASP A 100 35.75 7.38 8.11
C ASP A 100 36.82 6.48 7.50
N VAL A 101 36.43 5.43 6.77
CA VAL A 101 37.35 4.44 6.19
C VAL A 101 38.38 5.11 5.27
N GLN A 102 37.96 6.03 4.40
CA GLN A 102 38.86 6.69 3.45
C GLN A 102 39.95 7.52 4.16
N ARG A 103 39.60 8.22 5.24
CA ARG A 103 40.55 8.97 6.06
C ARG A 103 41.48 8.04 6.83
N ARG A 104 40.95 6.96 7.41
CA ARG A 104 41.75 5.94 8.12
C ARG A 104 42.75 5.25 7.19
N PHE A 105 42.33 4.96 5.96
CA PHE A 105 43.18 4.35 4.93
C PHE A 105 44.38 5.24 4.59
N LYS A 106 44.16 6.53 4.34
CA LYS A 106 45.25 7.51 4.10
C LYS A 106 46.22 7.61 5.28
N ASN A 107 45.73 7.42 6.48
CA ASN A 107 46.53 7.46 7.71
C ASN A 107 47.14 6.08 8.08
N GLY A 108 46.98 5.05 7.24
CA GLY A 108 47.56 3.72 7.46
C GLY A 108 46.94 2.93 8.61
N PHE A 109 45.67 3.17 8.95
CA PHE A 109 44.96 2.49 10.04
C PHE A 109 45.70 2.52 11.39
N ARG A 110 46.36 3.63 11.71
CA ARG A 110 47.07 3.81 12.99
C ARG A 110 46.14 3.61 14.18
N GLU A 111 46.57 2.79 15.12
CA GLU A 111 45.91 2.52 16.41
C GLU A 111 46.86 2.87 17.57
N GLY A 112 46.32 3.31 18.70
CA GLY A 112 47.09 3.56 19.94
C GLY A 112 48.08 4.73 19.93
N THR A 113 48.28 5.44 18.81
CA THR A 113 49.20 6.60 18.75
C THR A 113 48.51 7.92 19.06
N GLN A 114 49.16 8.79 19.83
CA GLN A 114 48.70 10.16 20.09
C GLN A 114 49.42 11.19 19.19
N ALA A 115 48.74 12.27 18.85
CA ALA A 115 49.34 13.37 18.11
C ALA A 115 50.33 14.13 19.01
N LYS A 116 51.53 14.41 18.51
CA LYS A 116 52.50 15.25 19.22
C LYS A 116 52.06 16.72 19.13
N LYS A 117 52.14 17.46 20.24
CA LYS A 117 51.90 18.91 20.27
C LYS A 117 52.98 19.63 19.45
N GLN A 118 52.58 20.60 18.63
CA GLN A 118 53.53 21.46 17.91
C GLN A 118 54.08 22.54 18.85
N ALA A 119 55.37 22.84 18.77
CA ALA A 119 55.95 23.98 19.49
C ALA A 119 55.51 25.27 18.79
N THR A 120 54.99 26.23 19.56
CA THR A 120 54.72 27.59 19.09
C THR A 120 56.06 28.26 18.76
N ALA A 121 56.15 28.83 17.55
CA ALA A 121 57.31 29.57 17.07
C ALA A 121 57.54 30.87 17.85
#